data_AF-A0A336NHQ0-F1
#
_entry.id   AF-A0A336NHQ0-F1
#
_cell.length_a   1.000
_cell.length_b   1.000
_cell.length_c   1.000
_cell.angle_alpha   90.00
_cell.angle_beta   90.00
_cell.angle_gamma   90.00
#
_symmetry.space_group_name_H-M   'P 1'
#
loop_
_entity.id
_entity.type
_entity.pdbx_description
1 polymer ?
#
loop_
_entity_poly.entity_id
_entity_poly.type
_entity_poly.pdbx_seq_one_letter_code
_entity_poly.pdbx_strand_id
1 'polypeptide(L)'
;MSTNQETRGFQSEVKQLLQLMIHSLYSNKEIFLRELISNASDAADKLRFNALSNPALYEGDGELRVRVSFDADKGTLTISDNGIGMTREQVIDHLGTIAKSGTKEFLTALGQDQAKDSQLIGQFGVGFYSAFIVADKVTVKTRAAGEATDKGVLWESAGEGEYSVADIEKKSRGTDVILHLREDEKEFLNEWRLRDIIGKYSDHIGLPVEMLTKEYDDEGKETGEKWEKINKSDALWTRSKTTFPMKNIRNFINI
;
A
#
# COMPACT_ATOMS: atom_id res chain seq x y z
N MET A 1 -0.69 -24.13 1.19
CA MET A 1 0.43 -24.51 0.30
C MET A 1 0.30 -23.69 -0.98
N SER A 2 1.40 -23.29 -1.60
CA SER A 2 1.36 -22.62 -2.90
C SER A 2 1.44 -23.66 -4.03
N THR A 3 0.79 -23.38 -5.16
CA THR A 3 0.82 -24.19 -6.38
C THR A 3 1.12 -23.33 -7.60
N ASN A 4 1.49 -23.93 -8.74
CA ASN A 4 1.76 -23.19 -9.99
C ASN A 4 2.72 -22.01 -9.82
N GLN A 5 3.82 -22.25 -9.08
CA GLN A 5 4.86 -21.24 -8.90
C GLN A 5 5.63 -21.02 -10.21
N GLU A 6 5.79 -19.77 -10.58
CA GLU A 6 6.60 -19.34 -11.72
C GLU A 6 7.47 -18.15 -11.31
N THR A 7 8.66 -18.03 -11.88
CA THR A 7 9.55 -16.89 -11.73
C THR A 7 9.60 -16.13 -13.05
N ARG A 8 9.47 -14.80 -12.99
CA ARG A 8 9.46 -13.91 -14.14
C ARG A 8 10.46 -12.78 -13.93
N GLY A 9 11.11 -12.37 -15.01
CA GLY A 9 11.90 -11.15 -15.02
C GLY A 9 11.03 -9.91 -15.09
N PHE A 10 11.41 -8.86 -14.36
CA PHE A 10 10.87 -7.53 -14.58
C PHE A 10 11.23 -7.01 -15.99
N GLN A 11 10.35 -6.20 -16.56
CA GLN A 11 10.67 -5.40 -17.74
C GLN A 11 11.84 -4.45 -17.44
N SER A 12 12.60 -4.06 -18.47
CA SER A 12 13.79 -3.21 -18.36
C SER A 12 13.55 -1.91 -17.57
N GLU A 13 12.39 -1.29 -17.79
CA GLU A 13 11.97 -0.03 -17.21
C GLU A 13 11.75 -0.16 -15.69
N VAL A 14 11.21 -1.29 -15.25
CA VAL A 14 11.00 -1.58 -13.82
C VAL A 14 12.33 -1.81 -13.11
N LYS A 15 13.29 -2.49 -13.76
CA LYS A 15 14.65 -2.66 -13.21
C LYS A 15 15.35 -1.31 -13.00
N GLN A 16 15.25 -0.42 -13.98
CA GLN A 16 15.81 0.94 -13.88
C GLN A 16 15.12 1.76 -12.79
N LEU A 17 13.79 1.68 -12.70
CA LEU A 17 13.01 2.35 -11.66
C LEU A 17 13.44 1.91 -10.26
N LEU A 18 13.54 0.60 -10.01
CA LEU A 18 13.96 0.02 -8.74
C LEU A 18 15.33 0.53 -8.32
N GLN A 19 16.30 0.50 -9.24
CA GLN A 19 17.64 1.04 -9.00
C GLN A 19 17.58 2.54 -8.65
N LEU A 20 16.78 3.34 -9.34
CA LEU A 20 16.71 4.78 -9.09
C LEU A 20 16.02 5.14 -7.77
N MET A 21 14.96 4.42 -7.38
CA MET A 21 14.26 4.71 -6.12
C MET A 21 15.09 4.41 -4.89
N ILE A 22 15.87 3.32 -4.92
CA ILE A 22 16.77 2.95 -3.82
C ILE A 22 17.81 4.05 -3.57
N HIS A 23 18.30 4.73 -4.62
CA HIS A 23 19.33 5.77 -4.49
C HIS A 23 18.77 7.19 -4.31
N SER A 24 17.62 7.52 -4.93
CA SER A 24 17.13 8.91 -5.01
C SER A 24 16.21 9.33 -3.85
N LEU A 25 15.54 8.39 -3.18
CA LEU A 25 14.47 8.69 -2.21
C LEU A 25 14.88 8.54 -0.73
N TYR A 26 16.18 8.43 -0.47
CA TYR A 26 16.73 8.19 0.87
C TYR A 26 16.35 9.24 1.92
N SER A 27 15.94 10.45 1.51
CA SER A 27 15.62 11.56 2.41
C SER A 27 14.21 11.51 3.01
N ASN A 28 13.26 10.79 2.39
CA ASN A 28 11.89 10.69 2.88
C ASN A 28 11.35 9.27 2.75
N LYS A 29 11.88 8.37 3.58
CA LYS A 29 11.54 6.94 3.56
C LYS A 29 10.08 6.68 3.94
N GLU A 30 9.47 7.50 4.79
CA GLU A 30 8.06 7.39 5.21
C GLU A 30 7.04 7.36 4.05
N ILE A 31 7.46 7.81 2.86
CA ILE A 31 6.62 7.89 1.66
C ILE A 31 6.00 6.56 1.28
N PHE A 32 6.65 5.42 1.56
CA PHE A 32 6.11 4.11 1.20
C PHE A 32 4.74 3.88 1.84
N LEU A 33 4.55 4.35 3.08
CA LEU A 33 3.32 4.12 3.81
C LEU A 33 2.19 4.97 3.22
N ARG A 34 2.48 6.21 2.78
CA ARG A 34 1.52 7.04 2.03
C ARG A 34 1.05 6.31 0.77
N GLU A 35 1.99 5.83 -0.03
CA GLU A 35 1.68 5.19 -1.31
C GLU A 35 0.87 3.90 -1.14
N LEU A 36 1.25 3.05 -0.18
CA LEU A 36 0.54 1.79 0.07
C LEU A 36 -0.87 2.01 0.63
N ILE A 37 -1.05 2.98 1.54
CA ILE A 37 -2.39 3.32 2.04
C ILE A 37 -3.24 3.95 0.92
N SER A 38 -2.66 4.77 0.04
CA SER A 38 -3.38 5.32 -1.12
C SER A 38 -3.86 4.21 -2.06
N ASN A 39 -2.99 3.25 -2.38
CA ASN A 39 -3.35 2.09 -3.20
C ASN A 39 -4.47 1.25 -2.58
N ALA A 40 -4.44 1.08 -1.25
CA ALA A 40 -5.50 0.40 -0.51
C ALA A 40 -6.84 1.16 -0.56
N SER A 41 -6.81 2.50 -0.47
CA SER A 41 -8.00 3.34 -0.65
C SER A 41 -8.59 3.19 -2.05
N ASP A 42 -7.75 3.26 -3.10
CA ASP A 42 -8.19 3.09 -4.48
C ASP A 42 -8.80 1.69 -4.72
N ALA A 43 -8.23 0.66 -4.09
CA ALA A 43 -8.77 -0.70 -4.16
C ALA A 43 -10.16 -0.81 -3.52
N ALA A 44 -10.39 -0.11 -2.40
CA ALA A 44 -11.70 -0.06 -1.75
C ALA A 44 -12.73 0.71 -2.59
N ASP A 45 -12.34 1.84 -3.19
CA ASP A 45 -13.25 2.63 -4.03
C ASP A 45 -13.62 1.89 -5.33
N LYS A 46 -12.66 1.17 -5.94
CA LYS A 46 -12.95 0.25 -7.07
C LYS A 46 -13.96 -0.83 -6.68
N LEU A 47 -13.83 -1.40 -5.49
CA LEU A 47 -14.80 -2.38 -4.99
C LEU A 47 -16.18 -1.75 -4.78
N ARG A 48 -16.25 -0.57 -4.14
CA ARG A 48 -17.52 0.16 -3.93
C ARG A 48 -18.22 0.40 -5.25
N PHE A 49 -17.49 0.88 -6.26
CA PHE A 49 -18.03 1.15 -7.58
C PHE A 49 -18.58 -0.12 -8.24
N ASN A 50 -17.80 -1.21 -8.27
CA ASN A 50 -18.25 -2.48 -8.86
C ASN A 50 -19.46 -3.08 -8.09
N ALA A 51 -19.49 -2.90 -6.77
CA ALA A 51 -20.58 -3.38 -5.93
C ALA A 51 -21.91 -2.62 -6.14
N LEU A 52 -21.90 -1.45 -6.78
CA LEU A 52 -23.14 -0.77 -7.22
C LEU A 52 -23.94 -1.63 -8.20
N SER A 53 -23.24 -2.40 -9.06
CA SER A 53 -23.86 -3.32 -10.03
C SER A 53 -23.89 -4.76 -9.55
N ASN A 54 -22.97 -5.16 -8.66
CA ASN A 54 -22.92 -6.51 -8.11
C ASN A 54 -22.65 -6.51 -6.59
N PRO A 55 -23.69 -6.37 -5.75
CA PRO A 55 -23.54 -6.31 -4.29
C PRO A 55 -22.91 -7.58 -3.67
N ALA A 56 -22.96 -8.72 -4.35
CA ALA A 56 -22.38 -9.97 -3.87
C ALA A 56 -20.85 -9.90 -3.70
N LEU A 57 -20.18 -8.94 -4.36
CA LEU A 57 -18.73 -8.71 -4.24
C LEU A 57 -18.28 -8.32 -2.82
N TYR A 58 -19.19 -7.85 -1.95
CA TYR A 58 -18.87 -7.61 -0.55
C TYR A 58 -18.68 -8.89 0.25
N GLU A 59 -19.21 -10.03 -0.21
CA GLU A 59 -19.06 -11.33 0.46
C GLU A 59 -19.42 -11.30 1.97
N GLY A 60 -20.37 -10.45 2.35
CA GLY A 60 -20.78 -10.23 3.75
C GLY A 60 -19.92 -9.24 4.54
N ASP A 61 -18.76 -8.79 4.04
CA ASP A 61 -17.91 -7.75 4.64
C ASP A 61 -18.00 -6.44 3.82
N GLY A 62 -18.95 -5.59 4.19
CA GLY A 62 -19.16 -4.26 3.62
C GLY A 62 -18.36 -3.15 4.30
N GLU A 63 -17.70 -3.45 5.43
CA GLU A 63 -16.92 -2.47 6.19
C GLU A 63 -15.50 -2.39 5.62
N LEU A 64 -15.34 -1.60 4.56
CA LEU A 64 -14.04 -1.42 3.93
C LEU A 64 -13.08 -0.66 4.84
N ARG A 65 -11.82 -1.13 4.90
CA ARG A 65 -10.78 -0.62 5.79
C ARG A 65 -9.39 -0.95 5.27
N VAL A 66 -8.39 -0.19 5.71
CA VAL A 66 -6.96 -0.51 5.63
C VAL A 66 -6.47 -0.83 7.02
N ARG A 67 -5.65 -1.87 7.15
CA ARG A 67 -5.08 -2.35 8.40
C ARG A 67 -3.57 -2.37 8.33
N VAL A 68 -2.92 -1.72 9.28
CA VAL A 68 -1.46 -1.69 9.42
C VAL A 68 -1.06 -2.44 10.68
N SER A 69 -0.17 -3.42 10.55
CA SER A 69 0.34 -4.21 11.67
C SER A 69 1.81 -4.52 11.46
N PHE A 70 2.55 -4.78 12.52
CA PHE A 70 3.95 -5.16 12.42
C PHE A 70 4.25 -6.33 13.35
N ASP A 71 5.29 -7.08 13.01
CA ASP A 71 5.84 -8.18 13.80
C ASP A 71 7.33 -7.91 13.97
N ALA A 72 7.70 -7.47 15.18
CA ALA A 72 9.07 -7.08 15.50
C ALA A 72 10.04 -8.28 15.47
N ASP A 73 9.56 -9.47 15.83
CA ASP A 73 10.37 -10.70 15.87
C ASP A 73 10.69 -11.17 14.45
N LYS A 74 9.73 -11.05 13.53
CA LYS A 74 9.94 -11.37 12.11
C LYS A 74 10.53 -10.23 11.29
N GLY A 75 10.61 -9.03 11.85
CA GLY A 75 11.07 -7.84 11.13
C GLY A 75 10.13 -7.42 10.01
N THR A 76 8.81 -7.63 10.17
CA THR A 76 7.84 -7.38 9.08
C THR A 76 6.83 -6.30 9.40
N LEU A 77 6.49 -5.50 8.39
CA LEU A 77 5.38 -4.56 8.40
C LEU A 77 4.34 -5.00 7.36
N THR A 78 3.08 -5.07 7.73
CA THR A 78 1.98 -5.52 6.87
C THR A 78 0.92 -4.44 6.71
N ILE A 79 0.59 -4.11 5.47
CA ILE A 79 -0.53 -3.26 5.08
C ILE A 79 -1.55 -4.16 4.39
N SER A 80 -2.74 -4.30 4.98
CA SER A 80 -3.81 -5.18 4.51
C SER A 80 -5.08 -4.38 4.21
N ASP A 81 -5.64 -4.53 3.03
CA ASP A 81 -6.94 -3.98 2.67
C ASP A 81 -7.93 -5.09 2.33
N ASN A 82 -9.22 -4.83 2.55
CA ASN A 82 -10.32 -5.69 2.09
C ASN A 82 -11.02 -5.11 0.83
N GLY A 83 -10.26 -4.43 -0.03
CA GLY A 83 -10.72 -3.85 -1.29
C GLY A 83 -10.94 -4.88 -2.39
N ILE A 84 -10.85 -4.45 -3.65
CA ILE A 84 -11.19 -5.28 -4.82
C ILE A 84 -10.24 -6.48 -5.02
N GLY A 85 -9.01 -6.41 -4.51
CA GLY A 85 -7.97 -7.42 -4.74
C GLY A 85 -7.52 -7.52 -6.20
N MET A 86 -6.71 -8.52 -6.52
CA MET A 86 -6.22 -8.76 -7.88
C MET A 86 -6.31 -10.23 -8.27
N THR A 87 -6.56 -10.48 -9.55
CA THR A 87 -6.39 -11.81 -10.16
C THR A 87 -4.93 -12.06 -10.48
N ARG A 88 -4.58 -13.30 -10.83
CA ARG A 88 -3.20 -13.67 -11.20
C ARG A 88 -2.67 -12.85 -12.38
N GLU A 89 -3.50 -12.65 -13.39
CA GLU A 89 -3.17 -11.85 -14.58
C GLU A 89 -2.89 -10.39 -14.19
N GLN A 90 -3.77 -9.81 -13.38
CA GLN A 90 -3.60 -8.43 -12.88
C GLN A 90 -2.33 -8.28 -12.03
N VAL A 91 -1.97 -9.29 -11.23
CA VAL A 91 -0.71 -9.29 -10.47
C VAL A 91 0.50 -9.25 -11.41
N ILE A 92 0.51 -10.07 -12.46
CA ILE A 92 1.59 -10.12 -13.45
C ILE A 92 1.68 -8.81 -14.23
N ASP A 93 0.53 -8.23 -14.61
CA ASP A 93 0.47 -7.01 -15.41
C ASP A 93 0.81 -5.77 -14.57
N HIS A 94 0.17 -5.59 -13.41
CA HIS A 94 0.33 -4.39 -12.60
C HIS A 94 1.65 -4.39 -11.81
N LEU A 95 2.02 -5.50 -11.18
CA LEU A 95 3.24 -5.58 -10.35
C LEU A 95 4.46 -6.05 -11.13
N GLY A 96 4.27 -6.74 -12.26
CA GLY A 96 5.37 -7.27 -13.06
C GLY A 96 5.76 -6.39 -14.26
N THR A 97 4.83 -5.60 -14.79
CA THR A 97 5.01 -4.95 -16.10
C THR A 97 5.01 -3.41 -16.05
N ILE A 98 4.39 -2.78 -15.04
CA ILE A 98 4.08 -1.33 -14.92
C ILE A 98 3.50 -0.71 -16.21
N ALA A 99 2.36 -0.04 -16.09
CA ALA A 99 1.74 0.65 -17.22
C ALA A 99 2.72 1.67 -17.87
N LYS A 100 2.97 1.45 -19.17
CA LYS A 100 4.07 1.97 -19.99
C LYS A 100 4.28 3.50 -20.02
N SER A 101 3.34 4.33 -19.56
CA SER A 101 3.47 5.80 -19.65
C SER A 101 4.10 6.42 -18.40
N GLY A 102 3.63 6.06 -17.21
CA GLY A 102 4.03 6.71 -15.96
C GLY A 102 5.52 6.51 -15.64
N THR A 103 6.05 5.30 -15.78
CA THR A 103 7.47 5.02 -15.50
C THR A 103 8.41 5.81 -16.40
N LYS A 104 8.10 5.93 -17.70
CA LYS A 104 8.96 6.62 -18.66
C LYS A 104 8.98 8.12 -18.40
N GLU A 105 7.84 8.71 -18.08
CA GLU A 105 7.72 10.12 -17.68
C GLU A 105 8.48 10.38 -16.37
N PHE A 106 8.35 9.49 -15.39
CA PHE A 106 9.11 9.57 -14.14
C PHE A 106 10.62 9.48 -14.33
N LEU A 107 11.10 8.52 -15.13
CA LEU A 107 12.53 8.38 -15.46
C LEU A 107 13.06 9.64 -16.14
N THR A 108 12.26 10.26 -17.02
CA THR A 108 12.60 11.52 -17.67
C THR A 108 12.67 12.68 -16.68
N ALA A 109 11.71 12.77 -15.74
CA ALA A 109 11.68 13.80 -14.70
C ALA A 109 12.84 13.67 -13.69
N LEU A 110 13.21 12.44 -13.32
CA LEU A 110 14.34 12.16 -12.42
C LEU A 110 15.68 12.60 -13.01
N GLY A 111 15.88 12.46 -14.32
CA GLY A 111 17.11 12.84 -15.01
C GLY A 111 17.38 14.36 -15.06
N GLN A 112 16.42 15.20 -14.64
CA GLN A 112 16.47 16.66 -14.75
C GLN A 112 16.69 17.38 -13.41
N ASP A 113 17.33 16.75 -12.41
CA ASP A 113 17.60 17.32 -11.07
C ASP A 113 16.36 17.74 -10.24
N GLN A 114 15.14 17.42 -10.72
CA GLN A 114 13.88 17.56 -9.97
C GLN A 114 13.62 16.41 -8.99
N ALA A 115 14.60 15.53 -8.79
CA ALA A 115 14.55 14.31 -7.98
C ALA A 115 14.26 14.52 -6.47
N LYS A 116 14.09 15.77 -6.02
CA LYS A 116 13.80 16.10 -4.62
C LYS A 116 12.30 16.10 -4.28
N ASP A 117 11.42 16.11 -5.28
CA ASP A 117 9.98 16.08 -5.01
C ASP A 117 9.45 14.66 -4.89
N SER A 118 9.43 14.16 -3.65
CA SER A 118 8.68 12.96 -3.21
C SER A 118 7.18 12.97 -3.59
N GLN A 119 6.67 14.10 -4.07
CA GLN A 119 5.30 14.26 -4.59
C GLN A 119 5.10 13.61 -5.97
N LEU A 120 6.17 13.39 -6.73
CA LEU A 120 6.09 12.86 -8.11
C LEU A 120 5.71 11.38 -8.18
N ILE A 121 6.03 10.57 -7.17
CA ILE A 121 5.88 9.10 -7.18
C ILE A 121 4.43 8.65 -7.45
N GLY A 122 3.46 9.30 -6.80
CA GLY A 122 2.04 8.95 -6.92
C GLY A 122 1.43 9.29 -8.28
N GLN A 123 1.96 10.30 -8.98
CA GLN A 123 1.45 10.72 -10.29
C GLN A 123 1.78 9.71 -11.41
N PHE A 124 2.86 8.95 -11.23
CA PHE A 124 3.39 8.05 -12.25
C PHE A 124 3.04 6.58 -12.03
N GLY A 125 2.24 6.25 -11.00
CA GLY A 125 1.81 4.88 -10.74
C GLY A 125 2.93 3.94 -10.28
N VAL A 126 4.03 4.50 -9.78
CA VAL A 126 5.21 3.75 -9.30
C VAL A 126 5.23 3.57 -7.78
N GLY A 127 4.19 4.04 -7.08
CA GLY A 127 4.08 4.06 -5.63
C GLY A 127 4.29 2.72 -4.94
N PHE A 128 3.85 1.60 -5.54
CA PHE A 128 4.07 0.27 -4.96
C PHE A 128 5.55 -0.03 -4.69
N TYR A 129 6.44 0.35 -5.61
CA TYR A 129 7.85 0.00 -5.52
C TYR A 129 8.63 0.87 -4.53
N SER A 130 8.03 1.95 -4.01
CA SER A 130 8.58 2.68 -2.87
C SER A 130 8.75 1.78 -1.63
N ALA A 131 8.05 0.64 -1.55
CA ALA A 131 8.26 -0.37 -0.52
C ALA A 131 9.72 -0.89 -0.46
N PHE A 132 10.40 -1.00 -1.61
CA PHE A 132 11.79 -1.47 -1.68
C PHE A 132 12.84 -0.48 -1.15
N ILE A 133 12.42 0.76 -0.85
CA ILE A 133 13.25 1.74 -0.13
C ILE A 133 13.56 1.20 1.27
N VAL A 134 12.55 0.65 1.95
CA VAL A 134 12.65 0.20 3.35
C VAL A 134 12.70 -1.32 3.51
N ALA A 135 12.31 -2.08 2.49
CA ALA A 135 12.26 -3.52 2.49
C ALA A 135 13.32 -4.15 1.57
N ASP A 136 13.90 -5.27 1.99
CA ASP A 136 14.74 -6.11 1.14
C ASP A 136 13.92 -7.14 0.34
N LYS A 137 12.72 -7.46 0.82
CA LYS A 137 11.76 -8.35 0.17
C LYS A 137 10.34 -7.85 0.42
N VAL A 138 9.53 -7.91 -0.62
CA VAL A 138 8.10 -7.62 -0.55
C VAL A 138 7.33 -8.86 -0.94
N THR A 139 6.38 -9.25 -0.10
CA THR A 139 5.45 -10.36 -0.32
C THR A 139 4.05 -9.78 -0.43
N VAL A 140 3.35 -10.03 -1.53
CA VAL A 140 1.95 -9.65 -1.73
C VAL A 140 1.08 -10.91 -1.74
N LYS A 141 0.02 -10.93 -0.94
CA LYS A 141 -1.00 -11.97 -0.95
C LYS A 141 -2.34 -11.33 -1.26
N THR A 142 -2.95 -11.67 -2.39
CA THR A 142 -4.17 -11.01 -2.84
C THR A 142 -5.19 -12.01 -3.33
N ARG A 143 -6.47 -11.68 -3.19
CA ARG A 143 -7.56 -12.40 -3.85
C ARG A 143 -8.60 -11.39 -4.32
N ALA A 144 -8.92 -11.45 -5.61
CA ALA A 144 -9.97 -10.63 -6.18
C ALA A 144 -11.34 -10.92 -5.55
N ALA A 145 -12.18 -9.88 -5.49
CA ALA A 145 -13.57 -9.98 -5.06
C ALA A 145 -14.37 -10.91 -5.99
N GLY A 146 -15.16 -11.82 -5.42
CA GLY A 146 -15.97 -12.75 -6.20
C GLY A 146 -15.21 -13.95 -6.77
N GLU A 147 -13.88 -13.99 -6.65
CA GLU A 147 -13.09 -15.19 -6.92
C GLU A 147 -13.14 -16.17 -5.75
N ALA A 148 -13.02 -17.47 -6.06
CA ALA A 148 -12.98 -18.50 -5.05
C ALA A 148 -11.74 -18.39 -4.15
N THR A 149 -11.82 -18.91 -2.92
CA THR A 149 -10.73 -18.78 -1.93
C THR A 149 -9.42 -19.44 -2.36
N ASP A 150 -9.48 -20.42 -3.26
CA ASP A 150 -8.32 -21.12 -3.84
C ASP A 150 -7.70 -20.39 -5.05
N LYS A 151 -8.27 -19.26 -5.45
CA LYS A 151 -7.76 -18.35 -6.49
C LYS A 151 -6.97 -17.18 -5.92
N GLY A 152 -6.52 -17.29 -4.67
CA GLY A 152 -5.57 -16.34 -4.12
C GLY A 152 -4.24 -16.39 -4.86
N VAL A 153 -3.51 -15.28 -4.85
CA VAL A 153 -2.25 -15.11 -5.56
C VAL A 153 -1.20 -14.64 -4.58
N LEU A 154 -0.05 -15.32 -4.59
CA LEU A 154 1.18 -14.93 -3.92
C LEU A 154 2.10 -14.32 -4.96
N TRP A 155 2.60 -13.13 -4.68
CA TRP A 155 3.67 -12.48 -5.43
C TRP A 155 4.81 -12.16 -4.47
N GLU A 156 6.05 -12.45 -4.85
CA GLU A 156 7.22 -12.16 -4.02
C GLU A 156 8.37 -11.63 -4.87
N SER A 157 9.10 -10.63 -4.36
CA SER A 157 10.30 -10.11 -5.02
C SER A 157 11.25 -9.50 -4.01
N ALA A 158 12.55 -9.62 -4.30
CA ALA A 158 13.62 -8.90 -3.60
C ALA A 158 13.95 -7.52 -4.24
N GLY A 159 13.25 -7.15 -5.32
CA GLY A 159 13.54 -5.91 -6.05
C GLY A 159 14.81 -5.97 -6.92
N GLU A 160 15.40 -7.15 -7.11
CA GLU A 160 16.69 -7.34 -7.80
C GLU A 160 16.55 -7.68 -9.31
N GLY A 161 15.35 -7.60 -9.86
CA GLY A 161 15.12 -7.80 -11.29
C GLY A 161 14.18 -8.95 -11.66
N GLU A 162 13.73 -9.72 -10.68
CA GLU A 162 12.78 -10.82 -10.87
C GLU A 162 11.73 -10.84 -9.75
N TYR A 163 10.63 -11.53 -10.01
CA TYR A 163 9.58 -11.82 -9.03
C TYR A 163 9.02 -13.22 -9.27
N SER A 164 8.49 -13.84 -8.22
CA SER A 164 7.77 -15.10 -8.30
C SER A 164 6.28 -14.89 -8.11
N VAL A 165 5.46 -15.68 -8.82
CA VAL A 165 4.00 -15.71 -8.68
C VAL A 165 3.54 -17.14 -8.46
N ALA A 166 2.67 -17.37 -7.49
CA ALA A 166 2.09 -18.68 -7.21
C ALA A 166 0.61 -18.55 -6.82
N ASP A 167 -0.17 -19.60 -7.04
CA ASP A 167 -1.54 -19.69 -6.55
C ASP A 167 -1.52 -20.11 -5.07
N ILE A 168 -2.37 -19.51 -4.26
CA ILE A 168 -2.52 -19.78 -2.83
C ILE A 168 -4.00 -19.79 -2.43
N GLU A 169 -4.30 -20.45 -1.32
CA GLU A 169 -5.59 -20.24 -0.64
C GLU A 169 -5.54 -18.94 0.18
N LYS A 170 -6.49 -18.04 -0.05
CA LYS A 170 -6.74 -16.85 0.78
C LYS A 170 -8.24 -16.71 1.03
N LYS A 171 -8.64 -16.89 2.30
CA LYS A 171 -10.05 -16.87 2.70
C LYS A 171 -10.67 -15.48 2.65
N SER A 172 -9.89 -14.43 2.92
CA SER A 172 -10.35 -13.05 2.85
C SER A 172 -10.14 -12.44 1.47
N ARG A 173 -11.03 -11.53 1.08
CA ARG A 173 -10.86 -10.66 -0.09
C ARG A 173 -9.77 -9.62 0.19
N GLY A 174 -9.18 -9.09 -0.88
CA GLY A 174 -8.33 -7.91 -0.85
C GLY A 174 -6.87 -8.28 -0.88
N THR A 175 -6.01 -7.40 -0.39
CA THR A 175 -4.56 -7.50 -0.58
C THR A 175 -3.82 -7.31 0.73
N ASP A 176 -2.88 -8.20 1.01
CA ASP A 176 -1.89 -8.06 2.08
C ASP A 176 -0.54 -7.76 1.43
N VAL A 177 0.04 -6.60 1.70
CA VAL A 177 1.41 -6.22 1.32
C VAL A 177 2.29 -6.33 2.56
N ILE A 178 3.21 -7.28 2.54
CA ILE A 178 4.10 -7.63 3.65
C ILE A 178 5.52 -7.20 3.26
N LEU A 179 6.08 -6.28 4.02
CA LEU A 179 7.40 -5.71 3.86
C LEU A 179 8.32 -6.39 4.85
N HIS A 180 9.34 -7.09 4.35
CA HIS A 180 10.43 -7.60 5.16
C HIS A 180 11.46 -6.49 5.24
N LEU A 181 11.48 -5.80 6.39
CA LEU A 181 12.23 -4.56 6.54
C LEU A 181 13.73 -4.84 6.61
N ARG A 182 14.52 -3.92 6.03
CA ARG A 182 15.97 -3.93 6.18
C ARG A 182 16.34 -3.70 7.64
N GLU A 183 17.52 -4.16 8.03
CA GLU A 183 18.02 -4.05 9.40
C GLU A 183 18.08 -2.61 9.93
N ASP A 184 18.39 -1.65 9.06
CA ASP A 184 18.46 -0.22 9.35
C ASP A 184 17.11 0.51 9.33
N GLU A 185 16.02 -0.19 8.99
CA GLU A 185 14.67 0.38 8.83
C GLU A 185 13.70 -0.12 9.90
N LYS A 186 14.22 -0.72 10.98
CA LYS A 186 13.44 -1.21 12.12
C LYS A 186 12.73 -0.09 12.89
N GLU A 187 12.99 1.19 12.59
CA GLU A 187 12.20 2.31 13.11
C GLU A 187 10.71 2.21 12.77
N PHE A 188 10.37 1.55 11.65
CA PHE A 188 8.98 1.32 11.24
C PHE A 188 8.32 0.13 11.94
N LEU A 189 9.01 -0.53 12.89
CA LEU A 189 8.46 -1.55 13.79
C LEU A 189 8.19 -0.95 15.20
N ASN A 190 7.88 0.34 15.23
CA ASN A 190 7.54 1.07 16.44
C ASN A 190 6.14 1.65 16.33
N GLU A 191 5.30 1.34 17.33
CA GLU A 191 3.89 1.75 17.34
C GLU A 191 3.71 3.27 17.26
N TRP A 192 4.46 4.05 18.06
CA TRP A 192 4.34 5.51 18.06
C TRP A 192 4.76 6.11 16.71
N ARG A 193 5.86 5.60 16.15
CA ARG A 193 6.36 6.04 14.85
C ARG A 193 5.38 5.75 13.73
N LEU A 194 4.85 4.53 13.65
CA LEU A 194 3.84 4.17 12.65
C LEU A 194 2.58 5.00 12.80
N ARG A 195 2.08 5.19 14.03
CA ARG A 195 0.89 6.01 14.31
C ARG A 195 1.06 7.43 13.81
N ASP A 196 2.20 8.06 14.06
CA ASP A 196 2.51 9.42 13.59
C ASP A 196 2.48 9.50 12.05
N ILE A 197 3.17 8.57 11.38
CA ILE A 197 3.23 8.51 9.91
C ILE A 197 1.83 8.26 9.33
N ILE A 198 1.07 7.31 9.87
CA ILE A 198 -0.29 7.01 9.42
C ILE A 198 -1.16 8.26 9.58
N GLY A 199 -1.17 8.91 10.74
CA GLY A 199 -1.96 10.12 10.98
C GLY A 199 -1.62 11.25 10.00
N LYS A 200 -0.32 11.46 9.73
CA LYS A 200 0.20 12.46 8.80
C LYS A 200 -0.30 12.24 7.36
N TYR A 201 -0.38 10.98 6.91
CA TYR A 201 -0.66 10.66 5.51
C TYR A 201 -2.08 10.15 5.21
N SER A 202 -2.89 9.81 6.21
CA SER A 202 -4.22 9.22 5.99
C SER A 202 -5.40 10.09 6.41
N ASP A 203 -5.16 11.28 6.96
CA ASP A 203 -6.22 12.18 7.44
C ASP A 203 -7.18 12.67 6.35
N HIS A 204 -6.76 12.63 5.08
CA HIS A 204 -7.56 13.00 3.91
C HIS A 204 -8.21 11.79 3.21
N ILE A 205 -7.95 10.57 3.69
CA ILE A 205 -8.45 9.33 3.11
C ILE A 205 -9.81 9.02 3.73
N GLY A 206 -10.83 8.85 2.89
CA GLY A 206 -12.20 8.58 3.34
C GLY A 206 -12.44 7.15 3.84
N LEU A 207 -11.43 6.28 3.76
CA LEU A 207 -11.42 4.91 4.26
C LEU A 207 -10.86 4.86 5.69
N PRO A 208 -11.44 4.08 6.63
CA PRO A 208 -10.81 3.81 7.91
C PRO A 208 -9.42 3.21 7.74
N VAL A 209 -8.42 3.84 8.35
CA VAL A 209 -7.07 3.30 8.47
C VAL A 209 -6.84 2.91 9.91
N GLU A 210 -6.81 1.61 10.15
CA GLU A 210 -6.67 0.96 11.44
C GLU A 210 -5.24 0.49 11.65
N MET A 211 -4.77 0.56 12.88
CA MET A 211 -3.48 0.01 13.29
C MET A 211 -3.69 -1.02 14.41
N LEU A 212 -2.95 -2.12 14.35
CA LEU A 212 -2.92 -3.09 15.45
C LEU A 212 -2.15 -2.48 16.61
N THR A 213 -2.79 -2.41 17.77
CA THR A 213 -2.28 -1.76 18.98
C THR A 213 -2.46 -2.69 20.17
N LYS A 214 -1.56 -2.59 21.14
CA LYS A 214 -1.67 -3.32 22.40
C LYS A 214 -2.79 -2.72 23.24
N GLU A 215 -3.61 -3.58 23.82
CA GLU A 215 -4.61 -3.19 24.81
C GLU A 215 -4.06 -3.42 26.21
N TYR A 216 -4.33 -2.47 27.11
CA TYR A 216 -3.92 -2.51 28.50
C TYR A 216 -5.15 -2.36 29.41
N ASP A 217 -5.16 -3.07 30.53
CA ASP A 217 -6.15 -2.87 31.59
C ASP A 217 -5.87 -1.58 32.40
N ASP A 218 -6.77 -1.27 33.34
CA ASP A 218 -6.67 -0.11 34.23
C ASP A 218 -5.40 -0.13 35.12
N GLU A 219 -4.75 -1.30 35.27
CA GLU A 219 -3.50 -1.49 36.01
C GLU A 219 -2.27 -1.42 35.10
N GLY A 220 -2.45 -1.17 33.79
CA GLY A 220 -1.38 -1.04 32.80
C GLY A 220 -0.80 -2.37 32.31
N LYS A 221 -1.50 -3.49 32.52
CA LYS A 221 -1.09 -4.81 32.05
C LYS A 221 -1.67 -5.09 30.67
N GLU A 222 -0.84 -5.61 29.76
CA GLU A 222 -1.25 -5.99 28.40
C GLU A 222 -2.30 -7.11 28.44
N THR A 223 -3.50 -6.84 27.91
CA THR A 223 -4.65 -7.76 27.90
C THR A 223 -4.92 -8.38 26.53
N GLY A 224 -4.32 -7.85 25.47
CA GLY A 224 -4.48 -8.34 24.12
C GLY A 224 -4.11 -7.29 23.07
N GLU A 225 -4.64 -7.47 21.87
CA GLU A 225 -4.44 -6.55 20.75
C GLU A 225 -5.79 -6.13 20.18
N LYS A 226 -5.85 -4.90 19.68
CA LYS A 226 -7.04 -4.36 19.00
C LYS A 226 -6.67 -3.54 17.77
N TRP A 227 -7.60 -3.49 16.84
CA TRP A 227 -7.54 -2.59 15.69
C TRP A 227 -8.07 -1.22 16.11
N GLU A 228 -7.19 -0.23 16.17
CA GLU A 228 -7.54 1.15 16.48
C GLU A 228 -7.53 1.99 15.21
N LYS A 229 -8.64 2.68 14.92
CA LYS A 229 -8.72 3.65 13.83
C LYS A 229 -7.84 4.86 14.15
N ILE A 230 -6.86 5.13 13.29
CA ILE A 230 -5.89 6.22 13.47
C ILE A 230 -6.31 7.49 12.73
N ASN A 231 -6.87 7.34 11.52
CA ASN A 231 -7.24 8.49 10.71
C ASN A 231 -8.60 9.06 11.13
N LYS A 232 -8.88 10.32 10.80
CA LYS A 232 -10.21 10.90 11.05
C LYS A 232 -11.30 10.30 10.14
N SER A 233 -10.92 9.81 8.96
CA SER A 233 -11.80 9.38 7.86
C SER A 233 -12.79 10.46 7.40
N ASP A 234 -12.42 11.73 7.54
CA ASP A 234 -13.16 12.85 6.98
C ASP A 234 -12.76 13.01 5.52
N ALA A 235 -13.58 12.49 4.61
CA ALA A 235 -13.52 12.88 3.22
C ALA A 235 -13.51 14.42 3.11
N LEU A 236 -12.44 15.04 2.58
CA LEU A 236 -12.34 16.51 2.53
C LEU A 236 -13.50 17.17 1.78
N TRP A 237 -14.19 16.45 0.88
CA TRP A 237 -15.38 16.91 0.15
C TRP A 237 -16.68 16.90 0.96
N THR A 238 -16.74 16.26 2.13
CA THR A 238 -17.92 16.29 3.02
C THR A 238 -17.91 17.49 3.98
N ARG A 239 -16.83 18.27 4.01
CA ARG A 239 -16.76 19.53 4.76
C ARG A 239 -17.53 20.62 4.01
N SER A 240 -18.54 21.21 4.67
CA SER A 240 -19.21 22.41 4.15
C SER A 240 -18.19 23.53 3.94
N LYS A 241 -18.37 24.33 2.87
CA LYS A 241 -17.45 25.39 2.40
C LYS A 241 -17.14 26.50 3.42
N THR A 242 -17.67 26.43 4.63
CA THR A 242 -17.76 27.57 5.56
C THR A 242 -16.57 27.77 6.49
N THR A 243 -15.54 26.92 6.46
CA THR A 243 -14.39 27.09 7.36
C THR A 243 -13.07 26.73 6.68
N PHE A 244 -12.58 27.63 5.82
CA PHE A 244 -11.17 27.65 5.43
C PHE A 244 -10.60 29.06 5.60
N PRO A 245 -9.60 29.26 6.49
CA PRO A 245 -8.71 30.41 6.39
C PRO A 245 -7.93 30.32 5.07
N MET A 246 -7.91 31.39 4.28
CA MET A 246 -7.40 31.47 2.90
C MET A 246 -5.88 31.26 2.70
N LYS A 247 -5.20 30.45 3.52
CA LYS A 247 -3.74 30.23 3.41
C LYS A 247 -3.33 28.97 2.63
N ASN A 248 -4.26 28.08 2.28
CA ASN A 248 -3.93 26.77 1.68
C ASN A 248 -4.32 26.59 0.19
N ILE A 249 -4.63 27.66 -0.54
CA ILE A 249 -5.09 27.58 -1.94
C ILE A 249 -3.93 27.34 -2.95
N ARG A 250 -2.66 27.41 -2.52
CA ARG A 250 -1.53 27.34 -3.47
C ARG A 250 -1.13 25.96 -3.98
N ASN A 251 -1.67 24.86 -3.43
CA ASN A 251 -1.28 23.50 -3.85
C ASN A 251 -2.23 22.84 -4.87
N PHE A 252 -3.20 23.56 -5.44
CA PHE A 252 -4.28 22.94 -6.23
C PHE A 252 -4.42 23.40 -7.69
N ILE A 253 -3.49 24.21 -8.23
CA ILE A 253 -3.53 24.64 -9.64
C ILE A 253 -2.23 24.30 -10.34
N ASN A 254 -1.85 23.02 -10.40
CA ASN A 254 -1.00 22.46 -11.45
C ASN A 254 -1.07 20.94 -11.33
N ILE A 255 -2.19 20.39 -11.81
CA ILE A 255 -2.25 19.06 -12.43
C ILE A 255 -1.96 19.29 -13.91
#